data_AF-A0AAV2ZD45-F1
#
_entry.id   AF-A0AAV2ZD45-F1
#
_cell.length_a   1.000
_cell.length_b   1.000
_cell.length_c   1.000
_cell.angle_alpha   90.00
_cell.angle_beta   90.00
_cell.angle_gamma   90.00
#
_symmetry.space_group_name_H-M   'P 1'
#
loop_
_entity.id
_entity.type
_entity.pdbx_description
1 polymer ?
#
loop_
_entity_poly.entity_id
_entity_poly.type
_entity_poly.pdbx_seq_one_letter_code
_entity_poly.pdbx_strand_id
1 'polypeptide(L)'
;MASERAPELQIKCVTLCVNYVCSANLGMRFDLASLLTKSQKRGELVPKKNCILMKIASPKATAMLFSNGKLVCTGADNEDTIKTAARRFTQIIQKMDYPGVNLIDFKIQNVVGTCDVGFRVLIEELSFAHSDCTTYEPELYPALIYRLEKPKVKILVFVSGKVVFTGSKDPRELQAACEQIYPVRIVADGTIGRSGGVWANEDNAQILRQFRDSKLIEATADGKDGAARSTAADEEDDEGPTMEDDKMDD
;
A
#
# COMPACT_ATOMS: atom_id res chain seq x y z
N MET A 1 32.52 -6.49 33.98
CA MET A 1 31.21 -5.82 33.87
C MET A 1 30.98 -5.52 32.39
N ALA A 2 30.26 -6.39 31.70
CA ALA A 2 29.88 -6.17 30.31
C ALA A 2 28.56 -5.39 30.31
N SER A 3 28.57 -4.20 29.71
CA SER A 3 27.36 -3.43 29.43
C SER A 3 26.58 -4.14 28.34
N GLU A 4 25.55 -4.88 28.74
CA GLU A 4 24.60 -5.50 27.83
C GLU A 4 23.69 -4.37 27.29
N ARG A 5 24.00 -3.88 26.08
CA ARG A 5 23.15 -2.90 25.38
C ARG A 5 21.78 -3.54 25.18
N ALA A 6 20.75 -2.90 25.75
CA ALA A 6 19.36 -3.25 25.49
C ALA A 6 19.11 -3.28 23.97
N PRO A 7 18.35 -4.26 23.45
CA PRO A 7 18.05 -4.31 22.03
C PRO A 7 17.28 -3.05 21.65
N GLU A 8 17.79 -2.31 20.67
CA GLU A 8 17.06 -1.23 20.00
C GLU A 8 15.71 -1.80 19.55
N LEU A 9 14.63 -1.29 20.14
CA LEU A 9 13.26 -1.54 19.73
C LEU A 9 13.08 -0.92 18.34
N GLN A 10 13.50 -1.64 17.29
CA GLN A 10 13.01 -1.41 15.94
C GLN A 10 11.52 -1.64 15.98
N ILE A 11 10.76 -0.54 15.95
CA ILE A 11 9.33 -0.66 15.80
C ILE A 11 9.09 -1.33 14.45
N LYS A 12 8.56 -2.55 14.55
CA LYS A 12 8.45 -3.50 13.46
C LYS A 12 7.56 -2.89 12.37
N CYS A 13 8.21 -2.50 11.28
CA CYS A 13 7.70 -2.09 9.98
C CYS A 13 6.17 -1.99 9.90
N VAL A 14 5.64 -0.76 9.92
CA VAL A 14 4.25 -0.51 9.56
C VAL A 14 4.05 -0.98 8.13
N THR A 15 3.25 -2.04 7.93
CA THR A 15 2.98 -2.57 6.60
C THR A 15 2.30 -1.51 5.75
N LEU A 16 3.00 -1.02 4.73
CA LEU A 16 2.45 -0.09 3.76
C LEU A 16 1.72 -0.88 2.67
N CYS A 17 0.39 -0.90 2.73
CA CYS A 17 -0.42 -1.47 1.66
C CYS A 17 -0.42 -0.50 0.47
N VAL A 18 0.02 -0.96 -0.69
CA VAL A 18 0.16 -0.13 -1.89
C VAL A 18 -0.93 -0.45 -2.90
N ASN A 19 -1.52 0.58 -3.50
CA ASN A 19 -2.48 0.46 -4.59
C ASN A 19 -2.09 1.34 -5.77
N TYR A 20 -2.17 0.80 -6.98
CA TYR A 20 -1.87 1.49 -8.22
C TYR A 20 -3.13 2.10 -8.83
N VAL A 21 -2.96 3.30 -9.39
CA VAL A 21 -3.95 4.00 -10.20
C VAL A 21 -3.35 4.24 -11.57
N CYS A 22 -4.02 3.75 -12.61
CA CYS A 22 -3.60 3.97 -13.99
C CYS A 22 -4.66 4.72 -14.77
N SER A 23 -4.25 5.28 -15.90
CA SER A 23 -5.16 5.77 -16.93
C SER A 23 -4.75 5.28 -18.31
N ALA A 24 -5.72 5.20 -19.21
CA ALA A 24 -5.50 5.00 -20.63
C ALA A 24 -6.58 5.75 -21.42
N ASN A 25 -6.41 5.84 -22.73
CA ASN A 25 -7.45 6.25 -23.67
C ASN A 25 -7.92 5.03 -24.46
N LEU A 26 -9.23 4.89 -24.65
CA LEU A 26 -9.83 3.81 -25.43
C LEU A 26 -9.88 4.09 -26.94
N GLY A 27 -9.46 5.27 -27.40
CA GLY A 27 -9.37 5.64 -28.81
C GLY A 27 -10.70 6.06 -29.45
N MET A 28 -11.78 6.13 -28.67
CA MET A 28 -13.09 6.58 -29.15
C MET A 28 -13.91 7.24 -28.05
N ARG A 29 -14.93 7.99 -28.46
CA ARG A 29 -15.89 8.62 -27.55
C ARG A 29 -17.05 7.68 -27.25
N PHE A 30 -17.64 7.86 -26.08
CA PHE A 30 -18.78 7.09 -25.62
C PHE A 30 -19.94 8.02 -25.30
N ASP A 31 -21.13 7.65 -25.79
CA ASP A 31 -22.36 8.10 -25.16
C ASP A 31 -22.56 7.30 -23.87
N LEU A 32 -22.58 7.99 -22.74
CA LEU A 32 -22.65 7.34 -21.42
C LEU A 32 -23.98 6.64 -21.18
N ALA A 33 -25.08 7.13 -21.77
CA ALA A 33 -26.40 6.51 -21.63
C ALA A 33 -26.46 5.17 -22.36
N SER A 34 -25.98 5.13 -23.62
CA SER A 34 -25.83 3.90 -24.40
C SER A 34 -24.87 2.93 -23.73
N LEU A 35 -23.72 3.41 -23.28
CA LEU A 35 -22.72 2.59 -22.59
C LEU A 35 -23.27 2.00 -21.28
N LEU A 36 -24.00 2.78 -20.47
CA LEU A 36 -24.65 2.29 -19.26
C LEU A 36 -25.65 1.17 -19.59
N THR A 37 -26.49 1.41 -20.59
CA THR A 37 -27.50 0.43 -21.04
C THR A 37 -26.84 -0.88 -21.49
N LYS A 38 -25.77 -0.79 -22.30
CA LYS A 38 -24.99 -1.96 -22.75
C LYS A 38 -24.19 -2.63 -21.62
N SER A 39 -23.79 -1.87 -20.60
CA SER A 39 -23.05 -2.40 -19.44
C SER A 39 -23.89 -3.23 -18.48
N GLN A 40 -25.23 -3.17 -18.62
CA GLN A 40 -26.20 -3.91 -17.80
C GLN A 40 -25.89 -3.77 -16.29
N LYS A 41 -25.80 -4.88 -15.56
CA LYS A 41 -25.53 -4.90 -14.10
C LYS A 41 -24.08 -4.64 -13.73
N ARG A 42 -23.17 -4.41 -14.70
CA ARG A 42 -21.74 -4.23 -14.44
C ARG A 42 -21.32 -2.77 -14.32
N GLY A 43 -22.14 -1.84 -14.82
CA GLY A 43 -21.85 -0.41 -14.85
C GLY A 43 -22.84 0.40 -14.03
N GLU A 44 -22.32 1.35 -13.27
CA GLU A 44 -23.10 2.32 -12.50
C GLU A 44 -22.71 3.73 -12.96
N LEU A 45 -23.70 4.61 -13.19
CA LEU A 45 -23.40 6.01 -13.46
C LEU A 45 -22.96 6.71 -12.17
N VAL A 46 -21.88 7.47 -12.23
CA VAL A 46 -21.42 8.34 -11.14
C VAL A 46 -21.66 9.80 -11.55
N PRO A 47 -22.80 10.42 -11.16
CA PRO A 47 -23.20 11.74 -11.67
C PRO A 47 -22.18 12.84 -11.36
N LYS A 48 -21.64 12.84 -10.13
CA LYS A 48 -20.66 13.85 -9.68
C LYS A 48 -19.38 13.88 -10.53
N LYS A 49 -19.00 12.74 -11.12
CA LYS A 49 -17.79 12.62 -11.97
C LYS A 49 -18.12 12.52 -13.46
N ASN A 50 -19.39 12.42 -13.82
CA ASN A 50 -19.87 12.19 -15.19
C ASN A 50 -19.14 11.02 -15.88
N CYS A 51 -19.14 9.85 -15.25
CA CYS A 51 -18.49 8.64 -15.75
C CYS A 51 -19.27 7.38 -15.41
N ILE A 52 -19.00 6.29 -16.14
CA ILE A 52 -19.51 4.95 -15.83
C ILE A 52 -18.46 4.22 -14.99
N LEU A 53 -18.87 3.76 -13.81
CA LEU A 53 -18.07 2.95 -12.91
C LEU A 53 -18.34 1.47 -13.22
N MET A 54 -17.29 0.72 -13.54
CA MET A 54 -17.36 -0.72 -13.80
C MET A 54 -16.45 -1.47 -12.84
N LYS A 55 -16.84 -2.68 -12.44
CA LYS A 55 -16.06 -3.54 -11.54
C LYS A 55 -15.82 -4.91 -12.16
N ILE A 56 -14.64 -5.46 -11.91
CA ILE A 56 -14.27 -6.84 -12.25
C ILE A 56 -13.68 -7.53 -11.02
N ALA A 57 -13.86 -8.86 -10.93
CA ALA A 57 -13.40 -9.66 -9.80
C ALA A 57 -12.01 -10.26 -10.00
N SER A 58 -11.58 -10.50 -11.24
CA SER A 58 -10.28 -11.11 -11.57
C SER A 58 -9.63 -10.44 -12.79
N PRO A 59 -8.51 -9.70 -12.60
CA PRO A 59 -8.04 -9.20 -11.29
C PRO A 59 -9.10 -8.29 -10.64
N LYS A 60 -9.14 -8.21 -9.30
CA LYS A 60 -10.08 -7.34 -8.60
C LYS A 60 -9.73 -5.88 -8.93
N ALA A 61 -10.61 -5.19 -9.65
CA ALA A 61 -10.34 -3.83 -10.08
C ALA A 61 -11.63 -3.05 -10.36
N THR A 62 -11.52 -1.73 -10.28
CA THR A 62 -12.59 -0.80 -10.61
C THR A 62 -12.10 0.13 -11.72
N ALA A 63 -12.94 0.40 -12.70
CA ALA A 63 -12.68 1.35 -13.77
C ALA A 63 -13.73 2.45 -13.78
N MET A 64 -13.28 3.68 -14.01
CA MET A 64 -14.12 4.82 -14.39
C MET A 64 -13.91 5.09 -15.88
N LEU A 65 -14.98 5.03 -16.66
CA LEU A 65 -14.98 5.30 -18.09
C LEU A 65 -15.71 6.61 -18.38
N PHE A 66 -15.02 7.53 -19.04
CA PHE A 66 -15.50 8.86 -19.36
C PHE A 66 -15.94 8.95 -20.84
N SER A 67 -16.83 9.91 -21.13
CA SER A 67 -17.39 10.11 -22.48
C SER A 67 -16.36 10.44 -23.56
N ASN A 68 -15.20 10.97 -23.16
CA ASN A 68 -14.08 11.27 -24.05
C ASN A 68 -13.17 10.07 -24.35
N GLY A 69 -13.50 8.88 -23.85
CA GLY A 69 -12.71 7.67 -24.03
C GLY A 69 -11.65 7.43 -22.97
N LYS A 70 -11.48 8.35 -22.00
CA LYS A 70 -10.55 8.14 -20.90
C LYS A 70 -11.05 7.00 -20.02
N LEU A 71 -10.15 6.07 -19.73
CA LEU A 71 -10.28 4.99 -18.76
C LEU A 71 -9.38 5.31 -17.58
N VAL A 72 -9.90 5.26 -16.36
CA VAL A 72 -9.10 5.32 -15.12
C VAL A 72 -9.37 4.04 -14.33
N CYS A 73 -8.32 3.29 -14.00
CA CYS A 73 -8.44 2.01 -13.30
C CYS A 73 -7.72 2.04 -11.96
N THR A 74 -8.29 1.39 -10.95
CA THR A 74 -7.75 1.25 -9.58
C THR A 74 -8.03 -0.14 -9.01
N GLY A 75 -7.35 -0.47 -7.90
CA GLY A 75 -7.65 -1.64 -7.07
C GLY A 75 -6.68 -2.80 -7.19
N ALA A 76 -5.55 -2.59 -7.89
CA ALA A 76 -4.45 -3.55 -7.95
C ALA A 76 -3.26 -3.07 -7.11
N ASP A 77 -2.51 -4.03 -6.57
CA ASP A 77 -1.37 -3.84 -5.67
C ASP A 77 -0.01 -3.83 -6.38
N ASN A 78 0.02 -4.14 -7.69
CA ASN A 78 1.23 -4.13 -8.50
C ASN A 78 0.95 -3.64 -9.94
N GLU A 79 2.01 -3.25 -10.64
CA GLU A 79 1.95 -2.65 -11.97
C GLU A 79 1.42 -3.61 -13.05
N ASP A 80 1.82 -4.89 -13.01
CA ASP A 80 1.38 -5.89 -13.99
C ASP A 80 -0.11 -6.21 -13.85
N THR A 81 -0.60 -6.27 -12.61
CA THR A 81 -2.00 -6.55 -12.31
C THR A 81 -2.90 -5.38 -12.72
N ILE A 82 -2.49 -4.12 -12.50
CA ILE A 82 -3.27 -2.97 -12.97
C ILE A 82 -3.28 -2.88 -14.50
N LYS A 83 -2.17 -3.23 -15.17
CA LYS A 83 -2.10 -3.29 -16.63
C LYS A 83 -3.00 -4.40 -17.19
N THR A 84 -3.01 -5.56 -16.54
CA THR A 84 -3.90 -6.68 -16.88
C THR A 84 -5.37 -6.31 -16.66
N ALA A 85 -5.69 -5.62 -15.57
CA ALA A 85 -7.03 -5.10 -15.29
C ALA A 85 -7.49 -4.13 -16.39
N ALA A 86 -6.65 -3.17 -16.77
CA ALA A 86 -6.96 -2.21 -17.83
C ALA A 86 -7.24 -2.91 -19.17
N ARG A 87 -6.41 -3.88 -19.56
CA ARG A 87 -6.65 -4.72 -20.75
C ARG A 87 -7.96 -5.49 -20.66
N ARG A 88 -8.30 -6.02 -19.47
CA ARG A 88 -9.54 -6.76 -19.26
C ARG A 88 -10.77 -5.87 -19.42
N PHE A 89 -10.72 -4.63 -18.92
CA PHE A 89 -11.77 -3.65 -19.17
C PHE A 89 -11.91 -3.34 -20.67
N THR A 90 -10.81 -3.12 -21.39
CA THR A 90 -10.85 -2.91 -22.85
C THR A 90 -11.54 -4.08 -23.56
N GLN A 91 -11.18 -5.33 -23.25
CA GLN A 91 -11.82 -6.52 -23.84
C GLN A 91 -13.32 -6.63 -23.53
N ILE A 92 -13.73 -6.25 -22.32
CA ILE A 92 -15.15 -6.24 -21.93
C ILE A 92 -15.91 -5.23 -22.78
N ILE A 93 -15.34 -4.03 -22.98
CA ILE A 93 -15.95 -2.96 -23.76
C ILE A 93 -16.00 -3.33 -25.25
N GLN A 94 -14.97 -3.98 -25.78
CA GLN A 94 -14.99 -4.53 -27.16
C GLN A 94 -16.21 -5.44 -27.38
N LYS A 95 -16.51 -6.30 -26.41
CA LYS A 95 -17.67 -7.20 -26.43
C LYS A 95 -19.01 -6.50 -26.20
N MET A 96 -19.01 -5.26 -25.73
CA MET A 96 -20.21 -4.41 -25.58
C MET A 96 -20.50 -3.63 -26.86
N ASP A 97 -20.19 -4.20 -28.03
CA ASP A 97 -20.44 -3.59 -29.33
C ASP A 97 -19.66 -2.26 -29.53
N TYR A 98 -18.39 -2.29 -29.09
CA TYR A 98 -17.39 -1.24 -29.35
C TYR A 98 -16.07 -1.84 -29.84
N PRO A 99 -16.04 -2.55 -30.99
CA PRO A 99 -14.87 -3.30 -31.45
C PRO A 99 -13.63 -2.41 -31.72
N GLY A 100 -13.82 -1.11 -31.96
CA GLY A 100 -12.74 -0.15 -32.24
C GLY A 100 -11.95 0.31 -31.01
N VAL A 101 -12.31 -0.10 -29.79
CA VAL A 101 -11.57 0.34 -28.59
C VAL A 101 -10.22 -0.35 -28.50
N ASN A 102 -9.21 0.44 -28.16
CA ASN A 102 -7.84 -0.01 -27.98
C ASN A 102 -7.25 0.62 -26.72
N LEU A 103 -6.33 -0.06 -26.04
CA LEU A 103 -5.68 0.51 -24.86
C LEU A 103 -4.50 1.40 -25.30
N ILE A 104 -4.73 2.71 -25.41
CA ILE A 104 -3.76 3.70 -25.88
C ILE A 104 -3.26 4.53 -24.69
N ASP A 105 -1.99 4.96 -24.74
CA ASP A 105 -1.37 5.84 -23.74
C ASP A 105 -1.54 5.36 -22.30
N PHE A 106 -1.36 4.06 -22.06
CA PHE A 106 -1.38 3.50 -20.71
C PHE A 106 -0.29 4.17 -19.85
N LYS A 107 -0.70 4.74 -18.72
CA LYS A 107 0.19 5.45 -17.79
C LYS A 107 -0.20 5.17 -16.35
N ILE A 108 0.78 4.89 -15.50
CA ILE A 108 0.60 4.99 -14.06
C ILE A 108 0.46 6.47 -13.69
N GLN A 109 -0.67 6.78 -13.04
CA GLN A 109 -1.02 8.14 -12.66
C GLN A 109 -0.59 8.43 -11.23
N ASN A 110 -0.77 7.46 -10.34
CA ASN A 110 -0.47 7.61 -8.92
C ASN A 110 -0.31 6.22 -8.29
N VAL A 111 0.42 6.20 -7.19
CA VAL A 111 0.47 5.10 -6.24
C VAL A 111 -0.07 5.64 -4.92
N VAL A 112 -0.91 4.85 -4.27
CA VAL A 112 -1.51 5.20 -2.98
C VAL A 112 -1.06 4.17 -1.96
N GLY A 113 -0.31 4.63 -0.96
CA GLY A 113 0.09 3.84 0.19
C GLY A 113 -0.90 4.07 1.32
N THR A 114 -1.27 3.02 2.03
CA THR A 114 -2.08 3.13 3.25
C THR A 114 -1.47 2.30 4.34
N CYS A 115 -1.46 2.82 5.55
CA CYS A 115 -1.09 2.05 6.72
C CYS A 115 -1.88 2.45 7.96
N ASP A 116 -1.76 1.65 9.01
CA ASP A 116 -2.36 1.90 10.31
C ASP A 116 -1.24 1.88 11.35
N VAL A 117 -1.11 2.97 12.11
CA VAL A 117 -0.09 3.08 13.17
C VAL A 117 -0.51 2.34 14.45
N GLY A 118 -1.78 1.93 14.57
CA GLY A 118 -2.29 1.12 15.68
C GLY A 118 -2.70 1.91 16.93
N PHE A 119 -2.63 3.25 16.89
CA PHE A 119 -3.02 4.12 18.00
C PHE A 119 -3.56 5.45 17.49
N ARG A 120 -4.31 6.17 18.35
CA ARG A 120 -4.88 7.47 17.99
C ARG A 120 -3.80 8.55 17.89
N VAL A 121 -3.99 9.47 16.95
CA VAL A 121 -3.10 10.61 16.72
C VAL A 121 -3.69 11.87 17.33
N LEU A 122 -2.92 12.57 18.16
CA LEU A 122 -3.21 13.96 18.55
C LEU A 122 -2.88 14.90 17.38
N ILE A 123 -3.83 15.02 16.46
CA ILE A 123 -3.65 15.77 15.21
C ILE A 123 -3.44 17.26 15.46
N GLU A 124 -4.12 17.82 16.46
CA GLU A 124 -4.02 19.23 16.83
C GLU A 124 -2.59 19.59 17.26
N GLU A 125 -1.96 18.74 18.08
CA GLU A 125 -0.57 18.91 18.51
C GLU A 125 0.41 18.73 17.35
N LEU A 126 0.17 17.72 16.49
CA LEU A 126 0.96 17.51 15.29
C LEU A 126 0.88 18.71 14.34
N SER A 127 -0.32 19.28 14.16
CA SER A 127 -0.55 20.46 13.34
C SER A 127 0.16 21.69 13.91
N PHE A 128 0.17 21.84 15.24
CA PHE A 128 0.84 22.95 15.90
C PHE A 128 2.35 22.84 15.79
N ALA A 129 2.92 21.65 16.03
CA ALA A 129 4.35 21.41 15.96
C ALA A 129 4.92 21.49 14.54
N HIS A 130 4.10 21.20 13.53
CA HIS A 130 4.48 21.16 12.12
C HIS A 130 3.63 22.10 11.25
N SER A 131 3.31 23.29 11.76
CA SER A 131 2.40 24.24 11.09
C SER A 131 2.86 24.65 9.69
N ASP A 132 4.17 24.68 9.43
CA ASP A 132 4.73 25.07 8.13
C ASP A 132 4.47 24.05 7.02
N CYS A 133 4.30 22.76 7.36
CA CYS A 133 4.11 21.68 6.38
C CYS A 133 2.75 20.98 6.52
N THR A 134 1.94 21.34 7.52
CA THR A 134 0.63 20.74 7.77
C THR A 134 -0.53 21.67 7.46
N THR A 135 -1.72 21.11 7.24
CA THR A 135 -2.98 21.84 7.19
C THR A 135 -4.06 20.95 7.78
N TYR A 136 -4.76 21.46 8.79
CA TYR A 136 -5.85 20.74 9.46
C TYR A 136 -7.02 21.69 9.70
N GLU A 137 -8.12 21.41 9.01
CA GLU A 137 -9.37 22.17 9.05
C GLU A 137 -10.52 21.17 9.17
N PRO A 138 -10.84 20.67 10.39
CA PRO A 138 -11.74 19.53 10.57
C PRO A 138 -13.16 19.77 10.03
N GLU A 139 -13.59 21.03 10.00
CA GLU A 139 -14.87 21.45 9.40
C GLU A 139 -14.92 21.29 7.87
N LEU A 140 -13.75 21.31 7.22
CA LEU A 140 -13.62 21.16 5.76
C LEU A 140 -13.18 19.74 5.37
N TYR A 141 -12.28 19.14 6.15
CA TYR A 141 -11.73 17.83 5.85
C TYR A 141 -11.26 17.10 7.14
N PRO A 142 -11.65 15.82 7.34
CA PRO A 142 -11.45 15.12 8.61
C PRO A 142 -10.01 14.64 8.88
N ALA A 143 -9.06 14.87 7.95
CA ALA A 143 -7.68 14.44 8.09
C ALA A 143 -6.72 15.63 8.03
N LEU A 144 -5.63 15.55 8.78
CA LEU A 144 -4.51 16.47 8.63
C LEU A 144 -3.75 16.15 7.35
N ILE A 145 -3.46 17.19 6.57
CA ILE A 145 -2.69 17.11 5.35
C ILE A 145 -1.26 17.51 5.67
N TYR A 146 -0.35 16.53 5.72
CA TYR A 146 1.09 16.75 5.86
C TYR A 146 1.73 16.74 4.46
N ARG A 147 2.50 17.78 4.13
CA ARG A 147 3.22 17.91 2.86
C ARG A 147 4.69 17.66 3.08
N LEU A 148 5.18 16.52 2.60
CA LEU A 148 6.60 16.19 2.63
C LEU A 148 7.26 16.70 1.34
N GLU A 149 8.38 17.41 1.46
CA GLU A 149 9.10 17.94 0.29
C GLU A 149 10.01 16.91 -0.37
N LYS A 150 10.63 16.02 0.43
CA LYS A 150 11.61 15.03 -0.04
C LYS A 150 11.42 13.67 0.66
N PRO A 151 10.79 12.69 0.01
CA PRO A 151 10.18 12.76 -1.32
C PRO A 151 8.93 13.63 -1.35
N LYS A 152 8.55 14.13 -2.54
CA LYS A 152 7.40 15.02 -2.70
C LYS A 152 6.08 14.24 -2.60
N VAL A 153 5.61 14.05 -1.37
CA VAL A 153 4.45 13.21 -1.04
C VAL A 153 3.47 14.00 -0.17
N LYS A 154 2.17 13.78 -0.38
CA LYS A 154 1.10 14.25 0.51
C LYS A 154 0.64 13.11 1.39
N ILE A 155 0.45 13.40 2.66
CA ILE A 155 0.19 12.39 3.68
C ILE A 155 -1.03 12.85 4.46
N LEU A 156 -2.05 11.99 4.50
CA LEU A 156 -3.29 12.25 5.20
C LEU A 156 -3.28 11.43 6.48
N VAL A 157 -3.25 12.13 7.61
CA VAL A 157 -3.24 11.51 8.94
C VAL A 157 -4.63 11.67 9.55
N PHE A 158 -5.21 10.57 9.99
CA PHE A 158 -6.52 10.54 10.64
C PHE A 158 -6.36 10.33 12.15
N VAL A 159 -7.27 10.91 12.95
CA VAL A 159 -7.27 10.77 14.42
C VAL A 159 -7.27 9.30 14.85
N SER A 160 -7.82 8.42 14.01
CA SER A 160 -7.86 6.97 14.26
C SER A 160 -6.51 6.26 14.19
N GLY A 161 -5.45 6.88 13.68
CA GLY A 161 -4.17 6.22 13.41
C GLY A 161 -4.00 5.73 11.96
N LYS A 162 -5.05 5.84 11.14
CA LYS A 162 -4.93 5.56 9.71
C LYS A 162 -4.12 6.65 9.02
N VAL A 163 -3.21 6.24 8.14
CA VAL A 163 -2.37 7.14 7.36
C VAL A 163 -2.43 6.78 5.89
N VAL A 164 -2.58 7.79 5.03
CA VAL A 164 -2.63 7.63 3.56
C VAL A 164 -1.53 8.45 2.91
N PHE A 165 -0.67 7.80 2.13
CA PHE A 165 0.41 8.39 1.36
C PHE A 165 -0.01 8.48 -0.12
N THR A 166 0.16 9.65 -0.73
CA THR A 166 -0.26 9.88 -2.12
C THR A 166 0.56 10.99 -2.77
N GLY A 167 0.48 11.12 -4.09
CA GLY A 167 1.14 12.20 -4.84
C GLY A 167 2.47 11.80 -5.46
N SER A 168 2.82 10.51 -5.41
CA SER A 168 3.95 9.93 -6.15
C SER A 168 3.50 8.84 -7.10
N LYS A 169 4.29 8.61 -8.15
CA LYS A 169 4.16 7.48 -9.07
C LYS A 169 5.07 6.31 -8.70
N ASP A 170 5.96 6.49 -7.73
CA ASP A 170 6.93 5.51 -7.30
C ASP A 170 6.56 4.98 -5.92
N PRO A 171 6.27 3.67 -5.75
CA PRO A 171 5.99 3.09 -4.43
C PRO A 171 7.15 3.28 -3.44
N ARG A 172 8.40 3.35 -3.93
CA ARG A 172 9.60 3.51 -3.09
C ARG A 172 9.62 4.87 -2.40
N GLU A 173 9.13 5.92 -3.08
CA GLU A 173 8.98 7.24 -2.46
C GLU A 173 7.94 7.22 -1.34
N LEU A 174 6.86 6.44 -1.49
CA LEU A 174 5.87 6.29 -0.41
C LEU A 174 6.44 5.52 0.77
N GLN A 175 7.24 4.49 0.50
CA GLN A 175 7.93 3.74 1.55
C GLN A 175 8.93 4.63 2.31
N ALA A 176 9.76 5.38 1.60
CA ALA A 176 10.69 6.33 2.23
C ALA A 176 9.96 7.41 3.03
N ALA A 177 8.82 7.91 2.54
CA ALA A 177 7.98 8.86 3.27
C ALA A 177 7.38 8.22 4.54
N CYS A 178 6.98 6.95 4.48
CA CYS A 178 6.47 6.20 5.62
C CYS A 178 7.54 6.05 6.70
N GLU A 179 8.76 5.68 6.32
CA GLU A 179 9.92 5.55 7.21
C GLU A 179 10.32 6.89 7.85
N GLN A 180 10.16 8.02 7.15
CA GLN A 180 10.48 9.36 7.68
C GLN A 180 9.47 9.90 8.69
N ILE A 181 8.18 9.62 8.52
CA ILE A 181 7.14 10.15 9.42
C ILE A 181 6.91 9.26 10.62
N TYR A 182 7.28 7.99 10.53
CA TYR A 182 7.22 7.08 11.68
C TYR A 182 7.95 7.59 12.94
N PRO A 183 9.17 8.17 12.86
CA PRO A 183 9.86 8.75 14.03
C PRO A 183 9.33 10.12 14.47
N VAL A 184 8.44 10.77 13.71
CA VAL A 184 7.71 11.93 14.20
C VAL A 184 6.73 11.40 15.23
N ARG A 185 7.01 11.64 16.53
CA ARG A 185 6.18 11.23 17.66
C ARG A 185 4.77 11.78 17.46
N ILE A 186 3.95 11.01 16.76
CA ILE A 186 2.50 11.06 16.81
C ILE A 186 2.19 10.87 18.30
N VAL A 187 2.00 11.98 19.01
CA VAL A 187 1.84 11.98 20.46
C VAL A 187 0.62 11.12 20.74
N ALA A 188 0.84 9.95 21.33
CA ALA A 188 -0.22 9.16 21.91
C ALA A 188 -0.60 9.85 23.23
N ASP A 189 -1.89 10.11 23.38
CA ASP A 189 -2.50 10.68 24.57
C ASP A 189 -1.88 10.10 25.86
N GLY A 190 -1.30 10.97 26.71
CA GLY A 190 -0.83 10.56 28.03
C GLY A 190 0.18 11.42 28.78
N THR A 191 0.93 12.36 28.18
CA THR A 191 1.84 13.24 28.97
C THR A 191 2.03 14.62 28.35
N ILE A 192 1.21 15.57 28.78
CA ILE A 192 1.52 17.00 28.66
C ILE A 192 2.63 17.32 29.67
N GLY A 193 3.87 17.26 29.24
CA GLY A 193 5.01 17.85 29.93
C GLY A 193 5.15 19.32 29.54
N ARG A 194 4.44 20.22 30.22
CA ARG A 194 4.79 21.66 30.22
C ARG A 194 6.18 21.81 30.83
N SER A 195 7.21 21.95 30.01
CA SER A 195 8.39 22.82 30.20
C SER A 195 9.46 22.43 29.19
N GLY A 196 10.17 23.44 28.68
CA GLY A 196 11.20 23.24 27.68
C GLY A 196 12.31 22.29 28.15
N GLY A 197 12.83 21.54 27.18
CA GLY A 197 14.06 20.77 27.32
C GLY A 197 13.87 19.39 27.94
N VAL A 198 14.68 18.45 27.44
CA VAL A 198 14.90 17.08 27.94
C VAL A 198 13.90 16.03 27.43
N TRP A 199 14.29 15.41 26.32
CA TRP A 199 13.67 14.21 25.78
C TRP A 199 14.41 12.97 26.32
N ALA A 200 13.78 12.24 27.25
CA ALA A 200 13.97 10.81 27.62
C ALA A 200 13.89 10.63 29.15
N ASN A 201 12.69 10.39 29.70
CA ASN A 201 12.54 9.94 31.10
C ASN A 201 11.77 8.61 31.18
N GLU A 202 12.09 7.86 32.25
CA GLU A 202 11.68 6.48 32.56
C GLU A 202 10.15 6.23 32.56
N ASP A 203 9.36 7.28 32.72
CA ASP A 203 7.89 7.21 32.68
C ASP A 203 7.35 6.72 31.32
N ASN A 204 8.05 7.05 30.22
CA ASN A 204 7.70 6.56 28.89
C ASN A 204 7.97 5.05 28.74
N ALA A 205 8.93 4.49 29.48
CA ALA A 205 9.21 3.06 29.47
C ALA A 205 8.13 2.24 30.20
N GLN A 206 7.39 2.87 31.12
CA GLN A 206 6.35 2.22 31.91
C GLN A 206 5.04 2.06 31.13
N ILE A 207 4.70 3.04 30.28
CA ILE A 207 3.56 2.96 29.35
C ILE A 207 3.83 1.87 28.29
N LEU A 208 5.05 1.79 27.76
CA LEU A 208 5.48 0.74 26.84
C LEU A 208 5.42 -0.67 27.45
N ARG A 209 5.62 -0.79 28.78
CA ARG A 209 5.44 -2.06 29.51
C ARG A 209 3.97 -2.50 29.62
N GLN A 210 3.01 -1.58 29.68
CA GLN A 210 1.58 -1.96 29.70
C GLN A 210 1.10 -2.48 28.34
N PHE A 211 1.68 -2.01 27.23
CA PHE A 211 1.42 -2.57 25.89
C PHE A 211 2.05 -3.96 25.67
N ARG A 212 3.09 -4.32 26.43
CA ARG A 212 3.75 -5.64 26.43
C ARG A 212 2.79 -6.79 26.79
N ASP A 213 1.80 -6.53 27.63
CA ASP A 213 0.97 -7.57 28.27
C ASP A 213 -0.39 -7.80 27.58
N SER A 214 -0.77 -6.94 26.63
CA SER A 214 -2.01 -7.12 25.87
C SER A 214 -1.77 -8.05 24.68
N LYS A 215 -1.99 -9.36 24.90
CA LYS A 215 -1.86 -10.44 23.92
C LYS A 215 -2.77 -10.27 22.68
N LEU A 216 -2.39 -9.45 21.71
CA LEU A 216 -2.98 -9.47 20.38
C LEU A 216 -1.84 -9.47 19.35
N ILE A 217 -1.45 -10.67 18.91
CA ILE A 217 -0.97 -11.06 17.57
C ILE A 217 -0.58 -12.54 17.71
N GLU A 218 -1.43 -13.44 17.21
CA GLU A 218 -1.03 -14.82 16.93
C GLU A 218 -0.21 -14.84 15.63
N ALA A 219 0.91 -15.54 15.69
CA ALA A 219 1.84 -15.74 14.59
C ALA A 219 1.23 -16.65 13.52
N THR A 220 1.30 -16.23 12.25
CA THR A 220 1.37 -17.16 11.13
C THR A 220 2.74 -17.00 10.47
N ALA A 221 3.60 -17.97 10.74
CA ALA A 221 4.79 -18.25 9.95
C ALA A 221 4.66 -19.70 9.50
N ASP A 222 4.39 -19.87 8.21
CA ASP A 222 4.44 -21.17 7.53
C ASP A 222 5.89 -21.66 7.44
N GLY A 223 6.00 -23.00 7.39
CA GLY A 223 7.22 -23.77 7.40
C GLY A 223 8.33 -23.33 6.44
N LYS A 224 9.56 -23.43 6.91
CA LYS A 224 10.52 -24.47 6.52
C LYS A 224 11.83 -24.26 7.27
N ASP A 225 12.29 -25.32 7.92
CA ASP A 225 13.67 -25.75 8.15
C ASP A 225 13.61 -26.70 9.35
N GLY A 226 13.72 -28.01 9.15
CA GLY A 226 15.00 -28.63 8.88
C GLY A 226 15.30 -29.49 10.10
N ALA A 227 14.69 -30.68 10.13
CA ALA A 227 14.89 -31.66 11.18
C ALA A 227 16.35 -32.15 11.15
N ALA A 228 17.15 -31.67 12.10
CA ALA A 228 18.38 -32.35 12.51
C ALA A 228 18.05 -33.15 13.77
N ARG A 229 17.95 -34.48 13.64
CA ARG A 229 18.15 -35.38 14.78
C ARG A 229 18.88 -36.63 14.32
N SER A 230 20.04 -36.79 14.93
CA SER A 230 20.95 -37.93 14.92
C SER A 230 20.28 -39.25 15.33
N THR A 231 20.60 -40.32 14.61
CA THR A 231 20.95 -41.62 15.19
C THR A 231 21.88 -42.34 14.23
N ALA A 232 22.99 -42.83 14.76
CA ALA A 232 23.97 -43.67 14.09
C ALA A 232 23.40 -45.05 13.77
N ALA A 233 23.84 -45.65 12.66
CA ALA A 233 24.48 -46.97 12.60
C ALA A 233 24.59 -47.44 11.13
N ASP A 234 25.69 -48.15 10.91
CA ASP A 234 25.96 -49.16 9.88
C ASP A 234 26.59 -48.74 8.54
N GLU A 235 27.81 -49.29 8.43
CA GLU A 235 28.75 -49.40 7.33
C GLU A 235 28.13 -50.10 6.11
N GLU A 236 28.56 -49.73 4.90
CA GLU A 236 29.28 -50.65 4.00
C GLU A 236 29.72 -49.91 2.72
N ASP A 237 30.89 -50.31 2.25
CA ASP A 237 31.65 -49.86 1.09
C ASP A 237 30.91 -50.04 -0.24
N ASP A 238 31.20 -49.21 -1.26
CA ASP A 238 31.75 -49.72 -2.53
C ASP A 238 32.24 -48.58 -3.47
N GLU A 239 33.29 -48.89 -4.22
CA GLU A 239 34.11 -48.02 -5.06
C GLU A 239 33.53 -47.76 -6.47
N GLY A 240 33.46 -46.49 -6.89
CA GLY A 240 33.61 -45.97 -8.28
C GLY A 240 32.83 -46.61 -9.47
N PRO A 241 33.14 -46.24 -10.74
CA PRO A 241 33.58 -44.94 -11.25
C PRO A 241 32.80 -44.44 -12.52
N THR A 242 32.82 -43.13 -12.75
CA THR A 242 33.03 -42.37 -14.02
C THR A 242 32.28 -42.64 -15.35
N MET A 243 31.99 -41.49 -16.02
CA MET A 243 31.77 -41.22 -17.46
C MET A 243 30.40 -41.67 -18.00
N GLU A 244 29.72 -40.97 -18.92
CA GLU A 244 30.19 -40.28 -20.12
C GLU A 244 29.08 -39.35 -20.67
N ASP A 245 29.49 -38.26 -21.31
CA ASP A 245 28.65 -37.38 -22.13
C ASP A 245 28.13 -38.11 -23.36
N ASP A 246 26.86 -37.92 -23.74
CA ASP A 246 26.43 -38.18 -25.12
C ASP A 246 25.40 -37.16 -25.62
N LYS A 247 25.95 -36.28 -26.47
CA LYS A 247 25.47 -35.78 -27.77
C LYS A 247 23.98 -35.60 -28.07
N MET A 248 23.73 -34.35 -28.50
CA MET A 248 22.78 -33.97 -29.56
C MET A 248 22.96 -34.82 -30.82
N ASP A 249 21.84 -35.17 -31.46
CA ASP A 249 21.73 -35.26 -32.91
C ASP A 249 20.31 -34.86 -33.35
N ASP A 250 20.26 -34.39 -34.60
CA ASP A 250 19.19 -33.71 -35.38
C ASP A 250 17.77 -34.32 -35.36
#